data_AF-A0A0D6A3N3-F1
#
_entry.id   AF-A0A0D6A3N3-F1
#
_cell.length_a   1.000
_cell.length_b   1.000
_cell.length_c   1.000
_cell.angle_alpha   90.00
_cell.angle_beta   90.00
_cell.angle_gamma   90.00
#
_symmetry.space_group_name_H-M   'P 1'
#
loop_
_entity.id
_entity.type
_entity.pdbx_description
1 polymer ?
#
loop_
_entity_poly.entity_id
_entity_poly.type
_entity_poly.pdbx_seq_one_letter_code
_entity_poly.pdbx_strand_id
1 'polypeptide(L)'
;MKFSLKTLTYLSIAALSLISASAMPVNAAVTNNSHQINTNKQVINKKTHENVKFSQQLAKEGYTFRLTPGNSDQGLQKKVAGLNNPHMKRSTLKKLIKNKTNFKVYRVWEYKNGLMYKAVSKSGKYRGWVDDTTLYNKHYTDKSLQPVIKMEKKAINVLGGAPTTTKVNRERSRRYLNKALMNAQQLHGKERKIAINSVKQTKSYVKTFNVARTPTLLWQKI
;
A
#
# COMPACT_ATOMS: atom_id res chain seq x y z
N MET A 1 -29.87 18.16 -62.11
CA MET A 1 -28.51 18.45 -61.61
C MET A 1 -28.37 17.85 -60.22
N LYS A 2 -27.50 16.84 -60.07
CA LYS A 2 -26.81 16.30 -58.85
C LYS A 2 -27.61 16.19 -57.51
N PHE A 3 -28.02 14.97 -57.11
CA PHE A 3 -27.44 14.10 -56.04
C PHE A 3 -27.81 14.50 -54.59
N SER A 4 -28.11 13.63 -53.60
CA SER A 4 -28.45 12.20 -53.53
C SER A 4 -28.86 11.85 -52.07
N LEU A 5 -29.75 10.86 -51.98
CA LEU A 5 -29.90 9.75 -51.01
C LEU A 5 -29.55 9.90 -49.51
N LYS A 6 -30.57 9.51 -48.72
CA LYS A 6 -30.56 8.51 -47.63
C LYS A 6 -29.79 8.91 -46.36
N THR A 7 -30.43 8.90 -45.19
CA THR A 7 -30.79 7.62 -44.56
C THR A 7 -31.79 7.83 -43.43
N LEU A 8 -32.76 6.92 -43.42
CA LEU A 8 -33.77 6.65 -42.43
C LEU A 8 -33.12 5.84 -41.28
N THR A 9 -33.39 6.17 -40.02
CA THR A 9 -33.19 5.22 -38.92
C THR A 9 -34.45 5.11 -38.08
N TYR A 10 -35.05 3.93 -38.21
CA TYR A 10 -36.17 3.42 -37.42
C TYR A 10 -35.74 3.09 -35.99
N LEU A 11 -36.72 3.20 -35.08
CA LEU A 11 -36.76 2.65 -33.73
C LEU A 11 -36.35 1.18 -33.66
N SER A 12 -35.78 0.75 -32.53
CA SER A 12 -36.34 -0.40 -31.81
C SER A 12 -35.96 -0.41 -30.32
N ILE A 13 -36.94 -0.83 -29.54
CA ILE A 13 -36.99 -1.04 -28.10
C ILE A 13 -36.23 -2.33 -27.77
N ALA A 14 -35.48 -2.39 -26.67
CA ALA A 14 -35.03 -3.66 -26.11
C ALA A 14 -35.17 -3.70 -24.58
N ALA A 15 -35.82 -4.79 -24.16
CA ALA A 15 -36.40 -5.10 -22.87
C ALA A 15 -35.46 -5.11 -21.65
N LEU A 16 -36.05 -4.83 -20.48
CA LEU A 16 -35.57 -5.25 -19.16
C LEU A 16 -35.41 -6.77 -19.10
N SER A 17 -34.29 -7.24 -18.55
CA SER A 17 -34.22 -8.55 -17.89
C SER A 17 -33.54 -8.43 -16.52
N LEU A 18 -34.37 -8.44 -15.49
CA LEU A 18 -33.98 -8.65 -14.09
C LEU A 18 -33.67 -10.13 -13.91
N ILE A 19 -32.40 -10.48 -13.75
CA ILE A 19 -32.02 -11.82 -13.28
C ILE A 19 -31.88 -11.74 -11.76
N SER A 20 -32.97 -12.08 -11.07
CA SER A 20 -32.99 -12.40 -9.65
C SER A 20 -32.35 -13.78 -9.45
N ALA A 21 -31.11 -13.80 -8.94
CA ALA A 21 -30.50 -15.03 -8.45
C ALA A 21 -31.06 -15.36 -7.06
N SER A 22 -31.88 -16.40 -6.97
CA SER A 22 -32.31 -17.03 -5.73
C SER A 22 -31.10 -17.65 -5.01
N ALA A 23 -30.75 -17.11 -3.85
CA ALA A 23 -29.82 -17.78 -2.93
C ALA A 23 -30.56 -18.93 -2.22
N MET A 24 -30.28 -20.17 -2.61
CA MET A 24 -30.65 -21.33 -1.79
C MET A 24 -29.65 -21.47 -0.64
N PRO A 25 -30.10 -21.59 0.62
CA PRO A 25 -29.21 -21.87 1.73
C PRO A 25 -28.73 -23.33 1.63
N VAL A 26 -27.43 -23.52 1.42
CA VAL A 26 -26.81 -24.85 1.57
C VAL A 26 -26.55 -25.09 3.05
N ASN A 27 -27.44 -25.85 3.69
CA ASN A 27 -27.13 -26.54 4.93
C ASN A 27 -26.07 -27.61 4.61
N ALA A 28 -24.82 -27.37 5.01
CA ALA A 28 -23.79 -28.40 5.07
C ALA A 28 -23.51 -28.71 6.53
N ALA A 29 -23.71 -29.98 6.87
CA ALA A 29 -23.61 -30.57 8.19
C ALA A 29 -22.29 -30.25 8.91
N VAL A 30 -22.41 -29.87 10.18
CA VAL A 30 -21.30 -29.83 11.14
C VAL A 30 -20.95 -31.27 11.49
N THR A 31 -19.89 -31.81 10.88
CA THR A 31 -19.24 -33.02 11.38
C THR A 31 -18.28 -32.63 12.49
N ASN A 32 -18.70 -32.88 13.72
CA ASN A 32 -17.87 -32.81 14.92
C ASN A 32 -16.84 -33.95 14.88
N ASN A 33 -15.66 -33.70 14.30
CA ASN A 33 -14.49 -34.51 14.61
C ASN A 33 -13.77 -33.88 15.80
N SER A 34 -14.19 -34.31 17.00
CA SER A 34 -13.43 -34.14 18.23
C SER A 34 -12.14 -34.95 18.13
N HIS A 35 -11.05 -34.29 17.75
CA HIS A 35 -9.72 -34.75 18.12
C HIS A 35 -9.22 -33.83 19.23
N GLN A 36 -9.25 -34.37 20.45
CA GLN A 36 -8.56 -33.84 21.61
C GLN A 36 -7.09 -33.64 21.25
N ILE A 37 -6.67 -32.40 21.09
CA ILE A 37 -5.26 -32.03 21.15
C ILE A 37 -5.03 -31.43 22.53
N ASN A 38 -4.21 -32.14 23.30
CA ASN A 38 -3.69 -31.79 24.61
C ASN A 38 -3.50 -30.28 24.80
N THR A 39 -4.30 -29.72 25.73
CA THR A 39 -4.15 -28.36 26.23
C THR A 39 -2.95 -28.27 27.16
N ASN A 40 -1.74 -28.30 26.60
CA ASN A 40 -0.67 -27.51 27.20
C ASN A 40 -1.02 -26.06 26.90
N LYS A 41 -1.53 -25.34 27.91
CA LYS A 41 -1.74 -23.88 27.89
C LYS A 41 -0.42 -23.19 27.58
N GLN A 42 -0.05 -23.15 26.30
CA GLN A 42 0.72 -22.04 25.77
C GLN A 42 -0.17 -20.82 25.89
N VAL A 43 0.27 -19.86 26.69
CA VAL A 43 -0.27 -18.51 26.73
C VAL A 43 -0.34 -18.01 25.28
N ILE A 44 -1.54 -18.02 24.69
CA ILE A 44 -1.80 -17.48 23.34
C ILE A 44 -1.61 -15.96 23.45
N ASN A 45 -0.40 -15.48 23.20
CA ASN A 45 -0.08 -14.06 23.36
C ASN A 45 0.40 -13.42 22.03
N LYS A 46 -0.53 -12.61 21.48
CA LYS A 46 -0.47 -11.58 20.42
C LYS A 46 -0.59 -12.03 18.94
N LYS A 47 -1.73 -11.61 18.37
CA LYS A 47 -2.38 -12.00 17.10
C LYS A 47 -1.69 -11.47 15.84
N THR A 48 -1.29 -12.40 14.97
CA THR A 48 -1.09 -12.17 13.53
C THR A 48 -2.44 -11.81 12.90
N HIS A 49 -2.57 -10.61 12.31
CA HIS A 49 -3.85 -10.16 11.75
C HIS A 49 -3.68 -9.18 10.59
N GLU A 50 -4.70 -9.08 9.73
CA GLU A 50 -4.73 -8.10 8.65
C GLU A 50 -4.96 -6.68 9.21
N ASN A 51 -4.07 -5.75 8.83
CA ASN A 51 -4.22 -4.33 9.18
C ASN A 51 -5.04 -3.63 8.10
N VAL A 52 -6.37 -3.72 8.21
CA VAL A 52 -7.32 -3.22 7.20
C VAL A 52 -7.17 -1.72 6.97
N LYS A 53 -6.99 -0.92 8.03
CA LYS A 53 -6.82 0.54 7.92
C LYS A 53 -5.57 0.90 7.13
N PHE A 54 -4.45 0.24 7.40
CA PHE A 54 -3.22 0.50 6.68
C PHE A 54 -3.29 -0.01 5.23
N SER A 55 -3.93 -1.16 5.01
CA SER A 55 -4.22 -1.69 3.68
C SER A 55 -4.98 -0.70 2.81
N GLN A 56 -6.02 -0.08 3.36
CA GLN A 56 -6.80 0.95 2.66
C GLN A 56 -5.98 2.22 2.40
N GLN A 57 -5.13 2.64 3.33
CA GLN A 57 -4.24 3.79 3.13
C GLN A 57 -3.25 3.51 1.98
N LEU A 58 -2.52 2.38 2.02
CA LEU A 58 -1.55 2.04 0.98
C LEU A 58 -2.21 1.78 -0.37
N ALA A 59 -3.42 1.21 -0.40
CA ALA A 59 -4.16 1.02 -1.64
C ALA A 59 -4.51 2.33 -2.34
N LYS A 60 -4.72 3.42 -1.59
CA LYS A 60 -5.00 4.76 -2.12
C LYS A 60 -3.76 5.44 -2.71
N GLU A 61 -2.57 5.07 -2.28
CA GLU A 61 -1.31 5.55 -2.89
C GLU A 61 -1.15 5.04 -4.33
N GLY A 62 -1.77 3.91 -4.67
CA GLY A 62 -1.76 3.36 -6.01
C GLY A 62 -0.38 2.82 -6.41
N TYR A 63 0.01 3.00 -7.67
CA TYR A 63 1.27 2.44 -8.23
C TYR A 63 2.48 3.35 -7.96
N THR A 64 2.76 3.62 -6.68
CA THR A 64 3.85 4.49 -6.22
C THR A 64 5.05 3.72 -5.67
N PHE A 65 4.88 2.43 -5.37
CA PHE A 65 5.96 1.65 -4.76
C PHE A 65 6.84 0.98 -5.82
N ARG A 66 8.11 0.80 -5.49
CA ARG A 66 9.12 0.10 -6.29
C ARG A 66 9.94 -0.81 -5.39
N LEU A 67 10.56 -1.83 -5.99
CA LEU A 67 11.36 -2.81 -5.27
C LEU A 67 12.78 -2.31 -5.03
N THR A 68 13.28 -2.49 -3.81
CA THR A 68 14.70 -2.33 -3.46
C THR A 68 15.51 -3.54 -3.97
N PRO A 69 16.83 -3.40 -4.20
CA PRO A 69 17.70 -4.56 -4.42
C PRO A 69 17.66 -5.50 -3.21
N GLY A 70 17.50 -6.79 -3.45
CA GLY A 70 17.49 -7.81 -2.39
C GLY A 70 18.11 -9.13 -2.84
N ASN A 71 18.37 -9.98 -1.85
CA ASN A 71 19.00 -11.28 -2.04
C ASN A 71 18.02 -12.44 -2.27
N SER A 72 16.76 -12.30 -1.83
CA SER A 72 15.68 -13.26 -2.02
C SER A 72 14.78 -12.92 -3.21
N ASP A 73 13.81 -13.79 -3.52
CA ASP A 73 12.74 -13.54 -4.49
C ASP A 73 11.71 -12.49 -4.02
N GLN A 74 11.93 -11.94 -2.80
CA GLN A 74 11.10 -10.95 -2.13
C GLN A 74 9.64 -11.41 -1.97
N GLY A 75 9.36 -12.73 -2.05
CA GLY A 75 8.02 -13.31 -1.94
C GLY A 75 7.02 -12.89 -3.04
N LEU A 76 7.50 -12.24 -4.11
CA LEU A 76 6.71 -11.98 -5.31
C LEU A 76 6.64 -13.22 -6.18
N GLN A 77 5.49 -13.42 -6.81
CA GLN A 77 5.25 -14.51 -7.75
C GLN A 77 4.85 -13.94 -9.11
N LYS A 78 5.20 -14.67 -10.16
CA LYS A 78 4.71 -14.38 -11.51
C LYS A 78 3.36 -15.07 -11.67
N LYS A 79 2.31 -14.33 -12.01
CA LYS A 79 1.04 -14.94 -12.40
C LYS A 79 1.26 -15.67 -13.73
N VAL A 80 1.21 -16.98 -13.71
CA VAL A 80 1.25 -17.86 -14.88
C VAL A 80 -0.02 -18.69 -14.85
N ALA A 81 -0.74 -18.75 -15.97
CA ALA A 81 -1.96 -19.57 -16.06
C ALA A 81 -1.60 -21.04 -15.81
N GLY A 82 -2.42 -21.74 -15.01
CA GLY A 82 -2.24 -23.17 -14.72
C GLY A 82 -1.17 -23.52 -13.67
N LEU A 83 -0.47 -22.55 -13.06
CA LEU A 83 0.52 -22.82 -12.01
C LEU A 83 0.14 -22.14 -10.69
N ASN A 84 0.03 -22.93 -9.62
CA ASN A 84 -0.06 -22.45 -8.25
C ASN A 84 1.33 -22.01 -7.77
N ASN A 85 1.50 -20.73 -7.45
CA ASN A 85 2.69 -20.15 -6.81
C ASN A 85 4.07 -20.46 -7.46
N PRO A 86 4.32 -20.13 -8.74
CA PRO A 86 5.70 -20.24 -9.22
C PRO A 86 6.57 -19.18 -8.53
N HIS A 87 7.58 -19.63 -7.79
CA HIS A 87 8.64 -18.78 -7.26
C HIS A 87 9.21 -17.90 -8.38
N MET A 88 9.40 -16.61 -8.11
CA MET A 88 9.96 -15.71 -9.11
C MET A 88 11.45 -15.95 -9.28
N LYS A 89 11.88 -16.25 -10.52
CA LYS A 89 13.31 -16.33 -10.84
C LYS A 89 14.02 -15.02 -10.46
N ARG A 90 15.18 -15.12 -9.79
CA ARG A 90 16.01 -13.96 -9.38
C ARG A 90 16.36 -13.03 -10.55
N SER A 91 16.56 -13.56 -11.75
CA SER A 91 16.79 -12.76 -12.96
C SER A 91 15.59 -11.89 -13.35
N THR A 92 14.36 -12.37 -13.11
CA THR A 92 13.14 -11.59 -13.32
C THR A 92 13.05 -10.47 -12.29
N LEU A 93 13.32 -10.76 -11.01
CA LEU A 93 13.34 -9.74 -9.97
C LEU A 93 14.34 -8.62 -10.28
N LYS A 94 15.58 -8.97 -10.67
CA LYS A 94 16.59 -8.01 -11.12
C LYS A 94 16.09 -7.12 -12.26
N LYS A 95 15.38 -7.69 -13.24
CA LYS A 95 14.76 -6.92 -14.34
C LYS A 95 13.68 -5.97 -13.83
N LEU A 96 12.83 -6.38 -12.89
CA LEU A 96 11.79 -5.52 -12.33
C LEU A 96 12.36 -4.30 -11.61
N ILE A 97 13.42 -4.51 -10.83
CA ILE A 97 14.15 -3.45 -10.13
C ILE A 97 14.83 -2.52 -11.13
N LYS A 98 15.59 -3.07 -12.10
CA LYS A 98 16.25 -2.29 -13.17
C LYS A 98 15.26 -1.43 -13.95
N ASN A 99 14.10 -2.00 -14.29
CA ASN A 99 13.05 -1.33 -15.04
C ASN A 99 12.20 -0.39 -14.18
N LYS A 100 12.50 -0.24 -12.88
CA LYS A 100 11.77 0.63 -11.94
C LYS A 100 10.25 0.35 -11.96
N THR A 101 9.89 -0.93 -11.99
CA THR A 101 8.50 -1.39 -12.10
C THR A 101 7.68 -0.86 -10.93
N ASN A 102 6.52 -0.26 -11.22
CA ASN A 102 5.65 0.29 -10.19
C ASN A 102 4.66 -0.76 -9.67
N PHE A 103 4.51 -0.78 -8.35
CA PHE A 103 3.63 -1.66 -7.59
C PHE A 103 2.62 -0.86 -6.78
N LYS A 104 1.44 -1.44 -6.62
CA LYS A 104 0.42 -1.05 -5.65
C LYS A 104 0.41 -2.04 -4.51
N VAL A 105 0.46 -1.55 -3.27
CA VAL A 105 0.21 -2.35 -2.08
C VAL A 105 -1.29 -2.29 -1.78
N TYR A 106 -1.92 -3.44 -1.53
CA TYR A 106 -3.37 -3.51 -1.33
C TYR A 106 -3.79 -4.34 -0.12
N ARG A 107 -2.87 -5.05 0.53
CA ARG A 107 -3.07 -5.66 1.85
C ARG A 107 -1.81 -5.53 2.70
N VAL A 108 -2.00 -5.41 4.00
CA VAL A 108 -0.95 -5.37 5.01
C VAL A 108 -1.27 -6.40 6.06
N TRP A 109 -0.29 -7.25 6.36
CA TRP A 109 -0.38 -8.21 7.45
C TRP A 109 0.59 -7.81 8.55
N GLU A 110 0.10 -7.77 9.78
CA GLU A 110 0.89 -7.44 10.95
C GLU A 110 1.27 -8.72 11.69
N TYR A 111 2.57 -8.90 11.88
CA TYR A 111 3.18 -9.98 12.64
C TYR A 111 3.83 -9.40 13.89
N LYS A 112 4.13 -10.26 14.87
CA LYS A 112 4.81 -9.86 16.11
C LYS A 112 6.10 -9.06 15.86
N ASN A 113 6.81 -9.36 14.77
CA ASN A 113 8.15 -8.83 14.48
C ASN A 113 8.21 -7.99 13.19
N GLY A 114 7.08 -7.57 12.61
CA GLY A 114 7.12 -6.75 11.41
C GLY A 114 5.83 -6.74 10.59
N LEU A 115 5.93 -6.13 9.41
CA LEU A 115 4.85 -6.00 8.45
C LEU A 115 5.17 -6.77 7.17
N MET A 116 4.15 -7.40 6.59
CA MET A 116 4.21 -7.88 5.21
C MET A 116 3.19 -7.16 4.35
N TYR A 117 3.57 -6.90 3.11
CA TYR A 117 2.77 -6.15 2.16
C TYR A 117 2.39 -7.04 0.98
N LYS A 118 1.09 -7.14 0.68
CA LYS A 118 0.65 -7.77 -0.56
C LYS A 118 0.69 -6.72 -1.66
N ALA A 119 1.60 -6.92 -2.62
CA ALA A 119 1.84 -6.01 -3.72
C ALA A 119 1.40 -6.60 -5.07
N VAL A 120 1.11 -5.74 -6.03
CA VAL A 120 0.81 -6.11 -7.42
C VAL A 120 1.39 -5.08 -8.40
N SER A 121 2.01 -5.54 -9.47
CA SER A 121 2.55 -4.67 -10.53
C SER A 121 1.43 -4.01 -11.30
N LYS A 122 1.71 -2.86 -11.94
CA LYS A 122 0.72 -2.16 -12.80
C LYS A 122 0.13 -3.04 -13.90
N SER A 123 0.90 -4.00 -14.41
CA SER A 123 0.45 -4.97 -15.41
C SER A 123 -0.37 -6.15 -14.84
N GLY A 124 -0.48 -6.28 -13.51
CA GLY A 124 -1.08 -7.45 -12.86
C GLY A 124 -0.28 -8.75 -12.93
N LYS A 125 0.80 -8.77 -13.74
CA LYS A 125 1.63 -9.96 -14.00
C LYS A 125 2.42 -10.43 -12.78
N TYR A 126 2.78 -9.53 -11.88
CA TYR A 126 3.58 -9.84 -10.71
C TYR A 126 2.81 -9.47 -9.45
N ARG A 127 2.64 -10.41 -8.54
CA ARG A 127 1.95 -10.17 -7.27
C ARG A 127 2.46 -11.14 -6.21
N GLY A 128 2.39 -10.75 -4.95
CA GLY A 128 2.83 -11.60 -3.86
C GLY A 128 2.97 -10.82 -2.56
N TRP A 129 3.46 -11.50 -1.54
CA TRP A 129 3.77 -10.92 -0.25
C TRP A 129 5.23 -10.51 -0.24
N VAL A 130 5.50 -9.25 0.06
CA VAL A 130 6.85 -8.71 0.24
C VAL A 130 7.05 -8.29 1.68
N ASP A 131 8.28 -8.32 2.18
CA ASP A 131 8.62 -7.74 3.48
C ASP A 131 8.61 -6.20 3.44
N ASP A 132 8.79 -5.58 4.60
CA ASP A 132 8.76 -4.14 4.76
C ASP A 132 10.01 -3.40 4.29
N THR A 133 11.13 -4.11 4.13
CA THR A 133 12.39 -3.58 3.59
C THR A 133 12.45 -3.60 2.06
N THR A 134 11.54 -4.33 1.42
CA THR A 134 11.52 -4.57 -0.02
C THR A 134 10.95 -3.39 -0.81
N LEU A 135 10.12 -2.54 -0.20
CA LEU A 135 9.41 -1.48 -0.92
C LEU A 135 9.93 -0.09 -0.56
N TYR A 136 10.08 0.74 -1.58
CA TYR A 136 10.30 2.17 -1.43
C TYR A 136 9.30 2.97 -2.25
N ASN A 137 8.99 4.19 -1.81
CA ASN A 137 8.15 5.09 -2.58
C ASN A 137 8.96 5.76 -3.67
N LYS A 138 8.52 5.64 -4.93
CA LYS A 138 9.25 6.19 -6.08
C LYS A 138 9.46 7.71 -6.01
N HIS A 139 8.61 8.41 -5.27
CA HIS A 139 8.65 9.86 -5.08
C HIS A 139 9.64 10.29 -3.99
N TYR A 140 10.19 9.35 -3.21
CA TYR A 140 11.16 9.66 -2.17
C TYR A 140 12.40 10.39 -2.71
N THR A 141 12.79 10.12 -3.96
CA THR A 141 13.96 10.74 -4.61
C THR A 141 13.64 11.96 -5.47
N ASP A 142 12.37 12.38 -5.54
CA ASP A 142 11.98 13.53 -6.36
C ASP A 142 12.58 14.81 -5.76
N LYS A 143 13.30 15.58 -6.56
CA LYS A 143 14.04 16.77 -6.11
C LYS A 143 13.11 17.84 -5.54
N SER A 144 11.99 18.08 -6.20
CA SER A 144 10.93 19.00 -5.79
C SER A 144 10.34 18.66 -4.41
N LEU A 145 10.32 17.37 -4.04
CA LEU A 145 9.77 16.91 -2.76
C LEU A 145 10.79 16.90 -1.61
N GLN A 146 12.10 17.02 -1.90
CA GLN A 146 13.15 16.96 -0.86
C GLN A 146 12.99 18.01 0.25
N PRO A 147 12.63 19.28 -0.04
CA PRO A 147 12.42 20.26 1.03
C PRO A 147 11.32 19.84 2.02
N VAL A 148 10.26 19.16 1.53
CA VAL A 148 9.18 18.62 2.37
C VAL A 148 9.69 17.43 3.16
N ILE A 149 10.28 16.43 2.50
CA ILE A 149 10.82 15.21 3.11
C ILE A 149 11.83 15.53 4.22
N LYS A 150 12.73 16.48 3.99
CA LYS A 150 13.73 16.91 4.99
C LYS A 150 13.07 17.46 6.25
N MET A 151 12.01 18.26 6.10
CA MET A 151 11.29 18.81 7.25
C MET A 151 10.48 17.74 7.98
N GLU A 152 9.85 16.81 7.27
CA GLU A 152 9.13 15.68 7.88
C GLU A 152 10.06 14.76 8.68
N LYS A 153 11.24 14.43 8.14
CA LYS A 153 12.27 13.67 8.87
C LYS A 153 12.71 14.40 10.13
N LYS A 154 12.98 15.71 10.05
CA LYS A 154 13.31 16.51 11.25
C LYS A 154 12.17 16.49 12.26
N ALA A 155 10.92 16.61 11.83
CA ALA A 155 9.76 16.57 12.72
C ALA A 155 9.65 15.25 13.49
N ILE A 156 9.97 14.12 12.85
CA ILE A 156 10.01 12.80 13.49
C ILE A 156 11.21 12.68 14.43
N ASN A 157 12.41 13.02 13.94
CA ASN A 157 13.66 12.77 14.65
C ASN A 157 13.77 13.57 15.96
N VAL A 158 13.28 14.82 15.98
CA VAL A 158 13.36 15.65 17.20
C VAL A 158 12.49 15.17 18.34
N LEU A 159 11.57 14.23 18.12
CA LEU A 159 10.74 13.72 19.19
C LEU A 159 11.52 12.84 20.16
N GLY A 160 12.63 12.22 19.71
CA GLY A 160 13.33 11.17 20.46
C GLY A 160 12.41 9.97 20.66
N GLY A 161 12.90 8.74 20.53
CA GLY A 161 12.04 7.55 20.77
C GLY A 161 11.28 7.66 22.10
N ALA A 162 10.09 7.07 22.19
CA ALA A 162 9.40 6.96 23.49
C ALA A 162 10.34 6.24 24.48
N PRO A 163 10.44 6.66 25.76
CA PRO A 163 9.53 7.57 26.49
C PRO A 163 9.93 9.07 26.51
N THR A 164 11.01 9.51 25.86
CA THR A 164 11.64 10.83 26.12
C THR A 164 11.14 11.99 25.23
N THR A 165 9.83 12.06 24.97
CA THR A 165 9.26 13.19 24.22
C THR A 165 8.90 14.37 25.14
N THR A 166 9.79 15.38 25.21
CA THR A 166 9.56 16.61 26.00
C THR A 166 8.58 17.59 25.31
N LYS A 167 8.02 18.55 26.07
CA LYS A 167 7.22 19.65 25.51
C LYS A 167 7.99 20.45 24.46
N VAL A 168 9.28 20.69 24.69
CA VAL A 168 10.19 21.38 23.76
C VAL A 168 10.32 20.60 22.45
N ASN A 169 10.47 19.27 22.51
CA ASN A 169 10.56 18.41 21.34
C ASN A 169 9.27 18.42 20.52
N ARG A 170 8.11 18.39 21.18
CA ARG A 170 6.80 18.51 20.50
C ARG A 170 6.67 19.84 19.78
N GLU A 171 7.10 20.94 20.40
CA GLU A 171 7.05 22.26 19.76
C GLU A 171 8.00 22.35 18.56
N ARG A 172 9.23 21.81 18.68
CA ARG A 172 10.17 21.71 17.55
C ARG A 172 9.57 20.88 16.40
N SER A 173 8.98 19.73 16.71
CA SER A 173 8.30 18.88 15.72
C SER A 173 7.19 19.65 14.99
N ARG A 174 6.34 20.37 15.74
CA ARG A 174 5.28 21.21 15.18
C ARG A 174 5.83 22.27 14.22
N ARG A 175 6.91 22.96 14.59
CA ARG A 175 7.56 23.94 13.73
C ARG A 175 8.08 23.33 12.42
N TYR A 176 8.68 22.14 12.48
CA TYR A 176 9.11 21.44 11.26
C TYR A 176 7.94 21.00 10.39
N LEU A 177 6.83 20.53 10.97
CA LEU A 177 5.62 20.21 10.20
C LEU A 177 5.02 21.44 9.52
N ASN A 178 5.03 22.60 10.18
CA ASN A 178 4.57 23.85 9.56
C ASN A 178 5.47 24.24 8.38
N LYS A 179 6.80 24.12 8.52
CA LYS A 179 7.73 24.34 7.39
C LYS A 179 7.52 23.34 6.25
N ALA A 180 7.26 22.06 6.57
CA ALA A 180 6.93 21.06 5.56
C ALA A 180 5.65 21.42 4.79
N LEU A 181 4.63 21.92 5.49
CA LEU A 181 3.38 22.38 4.87
C LEU A 181 3.60 23.61 3.98
N MET A 182 4.38 24.60 4.42
CA MET A 182 4.73 25.77 3.61
C MET A 182 5.45 25.35 2.31
N ASN A 183 6.46 24.49 2.43
CA ASN A 183 7.17 23.94 1.27
C ASN A 183 6.20 23.18 0.34
N ALA A 184 5.27 22.40 0.91
CA ALA A 184 4.28 21.67 0.12
C ALA A 184 3.31 22.60 -0.63
N GLN A 185 2.95 23.75 -0.04
CA GLN A 185 2.05 24.74 -0.64
C GLN A 185 2.70 25.50 -1.81
N GLN A 186 4.03 25.63 -1.83
CA GLN A 186 4.79 26.23 -2.94
C GLN A 186 4.90 25.32 -4.17
N LEU A 187 4.61 24.03 -4.04
CA LEU A 187 4.60 23.11 -5.17
C LEU A 187 3.34 23.27 -6.01
N HIS A 188 3.34 22.72 -7.22
CA HIS A 188 2.21 22.78 -8.14
C HIS A 188 1.72 21.38 -8.56
N GLY A 189 0.49 21.32 -9.06
CA GLY A 189 -0.11 20.13 -9.64
C GLY A 189 -0.02 18.88 -8.75
N LYS A 190 0.51 17.80 -9.32
CA LYS A 190 0.59 16.50 -8.67
C LYS A 190 1.56 16.47 -7.48
N GLU A 191 2.66 17.20 -7.56
CA GLU A 191 3.69 17.23 -6.50
C GLU A 191 3.12 17.87 -5.23
N ARG A 192 2.37 18.97 -5.36
CA ARG A 192 1.62 19.59 -4.26
C ARG A 192 0.70 18.60 -3.57
N LYS A 193 -0.06 17.82 -4.35
CA LYS A 193 -1.00 16.83 -3.82
C LYS A 193 -0.27 15.73 -3.03
N ILE A 194 0.84 15.23 -3.56
CA ILE A 194 1.67 14.22 -2.89
C ILE A 194 2.24 14.78 -1.59
N ALA A 195 2.84 15.97 -1.63
CA ALA A 195 3.46 16.62 -0.48
C ALA A 195 2.46 16.91 0.64
N ILE A 196 1.29 17.49 0.33
CA ILE A 196 0.25 17.78 1.33
C ILE A 196 -0.25 16.49 1.98
N ASN A 197 -0.46 15.43 1.19
CA ASN A 197 -0.87 14.14 1.74
C ASN A 197 0.19 13.55 2.66
N SER A 198 1.47 13.64 2.29
CA SER A 198 2.58 13.21 3.15
C SER A 198 2.59 13.97 4.47
N VAL A 199 2.48 15.30 4.45
CA VAL A 199 2.50 16.12 5.68
C VAL A 199 1.34 15.75 6.60
N LYS A 200 0.16 15.43 6.04
CA LYS A 200 -0.98 14.93 6.81
C LYS A 200 -0.69 13.57 7.47
N GLN A 201 -0.07 12.66 6.74
CA GLN A 201 0.37 11.36 7.29
C GLN A 201 1.39 11.57 8.40
N THR A 202 2.42 12.39 8.19
CA THR A 202 3.45 12.73 9.18
C THR A 202 2.84 13.33 10.44
N LYS A 203 1.90 14.27 10.31
CA LYS A 203 1.17 14.85 11.44
C LYS A 203 0.37 13.81 12.23
N SER A 204 -0.21 12.80 11.56
CA SER A 204 -0.87 11.70 12.27
C SER A 204 0.14 10.74 12.92
N TYR A 205 1.26 10.48 12.27
CA TYR A 205 2.30 9.59 12.76
C TYR A 205 2.90 10.13 14.06
N VAL A 206 3.37 11.37 14.07
CA VAL A 206 4.02 11.97 15.26
C VAL A 206 3.12 12.09 16.50
N LYS A 207 1.80 12.01 16.32
CA LYS A 207 0.84 12.00 17.43
C LYS A 207 0.72 10.62 18.10
N THR A 208 0.96 9.55 17.35
CA THR A 208 0.62 8.18 17.75
C THR A 208 1.81 7.23 17.76
N PHE A 209 2.91 7.58 17.07
CA PHE A 209 4.05 6.71 16.77
C PHE A 209 3.66 5.33 16.23
N ASN A 210 2.47 5.24 15.66
CA ASN A 210 1.98 3.98 15.11
C ASN A 210 2.68 3.73 13.78
N VAL A 211 3.51 2.68 13.72
CA VAL A 211 4.25 2.26 12.52
C VAL A 211 3.34 2.02 11.31
N ALA A 212 2.09 1.60 11.53
CA ALA A 212 1.07 1.46 10.49
C ALA A 212 0.57 2.80 9.92
N ARG A 213 1.10 3.93 10.42
CA ARG A 213 0.84 5.29 9.92
C ARG A 213 2.11 5.96 9.42
N THR A 214 3.20 5.20 9.25
CA THR A 214 4.45 5.74 8.72
C THR A 214 4.18 6.44 7.39
N PRO A 215 4.61 7.71 7.21
CA PRO A 215 4.33 8.45 5.99
C PRO A 215 4.99 7.76 4.81
N THR A 216 4.19 7.42 3.80
CA THR A 216 4.67 6.56 2.71
C THR A 216 5.71 7.26 1.85
N LEU A 217 5.69 8.58 1.77
CA LEU A 217 6.71 9.35 1.05
C LEU A 217 8.10 9.18 1.66
N LEU A 218 8.20 8.85 2.95
CA LEU A 218 9.47 8.65 3.66
C LEU A 218 10.06 7.25 3.49
N TRP A 219 9.38 6.35 2.77
CA TRP A 219 9.87 5.01 2.49
C TRP A 219 11.01 5.08 1.48
N GLN A 220 12.23 5.10 2.02
CA GLN A 220 13.44 5.27 1.25
C GLN A 220 13.91 3.95 0.64
N LYS A 221 14.68 4.05 -0.44
CA LYS A 221 15.40 2.90 -0.98
C LYS A 221 16.48 2.52 0.02
N ILE A 222 16.42 1.28 0.53
CA ILE A 222 17.47 0.63 1.31
C ILE A 222 18.47 0.00 0.35
#